data_AF-A0A7Y8IYV5-F1
#
_entry.id   AF-A0A7Y8IYV5-F1
#
_cell.length_a   1.000
_cell.length_b   1.000
_cell.length_c   1.000
_cell.angle_alpha   90.00
_cell.angle_beta   90.00
_cell.angle_gamma   90.00
#
_symmetry.space_group_name_H-M   'P 1'
#
loop_
_entity.id
_entity.type
_entity.pdbx_description
1 polymer ?
#
loop_
_entity_poly.entity_id
_entity_poly.type
_entity_poly.pdbx_seq_one_letter_code
_entity_poly.pdbx_strand_id
1 'polypeptide(L)'
;MVDRSIAGVSPASIGFRPEFLDFDRGIRVGNLKDHERITRILKLALEAGCGEPFVTERWGRGVFWRWIGFLPRANRTAMPLSSHVSFGCSKFFVAVDTEERVFQCGMQVERGYVRAPREYHQCRLAADWDWHRLVRQLRSGSPMEKHLRRLVLREGFLCHAGSWEEERCRIAKKSFPAMAALRRTLDAAPARHWAGFQIYYPFSEEEVGASTGPDLIEAMLAVFRELTPVMNLCMHVKIAWRNPAISSGSEGHCPDRTSSAWHR
;
A
#
# COMPACT_ATOMS: atom_id res chain seq x y z
N MET A 1 -4.40 26.52 16.55
CA MET A 1 -5.25 25.33 16.37
C MET A 1 -4.94 24.80 14.97
N VAL A 2 -4.05 23.81 14.87
CA VAL A 2 -3.58 23.30 13.57
C VAL A 2 -4.71 22.46 13.00
N ASP A 3 -5.19 22.83 11.81
CA ASP A 3 -6.17 22.05 11.06
C ASP A 3 -5.60 20.64 10.83
N ARG A 4 -6.11 19.66 11.57
CA ARG A 4 -5.74 18.24 11.43
C ARG A 4 -6.53 17.59 10.30
N SER A 5 -6.73 18.28 9.17
CA SER A 5 -7.42 17.65 8.03
C SER A 5 -6.57 16.49 7.52
N ILE A 6 -7.09 15.27 7.67
CA ILE A 6 -6.47 14.05 7.17
C ILE A 6 -6.71 14.03 5.66
N ALA A 7 -5.81 14.64 4.89
CA ALA A 7 -5.84 14.63 3.42
C ALA A 7 -7.24 14.88 2.83
N GLY A 8 -7.93 15.95 3.26
CA GLY A 8 -9.27 16.28 2.76
C GLY A 8 -10.44 15.53 3.44
N VAL A 9 -10.18 14.64 4.39
CA VAL A 9 -11.19 14.09 5.31
C VAL A 9 -11.02 14.75 6.67
N SER A 10 -12.08 15.39 7.17
CA SER A 10 -12.05 15.96 8.53
C SER A 10 -12.05 14.83 9.56
N PRO A 11 -11.17 14.83 10.58
CA PRO A 11 -11.21 13.85 11.66
C PRO A 11 -12.58 13.77 12.33
N ALA A 12 -13.27 14.92 12.46
CA ALA A 12 -14.60 15.00 13.04
C ALA A 12 -15.68 14.30 12.19
N SER A 13 -15.40 14.02 10.91
CA SER A 13 -16.30 13.26 10.04
C SER A 13 -15.92 11.79 9.89
N ILE A 14 -14.92 11.28 10.62
CA ILE A 14 -14.56 9.86 10.64
C ILE A 14 -15.35 9.17 11.75
N GLY A 15 -16.31 8.32 11.37
CA GLY A 15 -17.04 7.44 12.29
C GLY A 15 -16.54 5.99 12.29
N PHE A 16 -15.38 5.73 11.69
CA PHE A 16 -14.71 4.43 11.84
C PHE A 16 -14.50 4.14 13.33
N ARG A 17 -14.55 2.88 13.74
CA ARG A 17 -14.29 2.48 15.13
C ARG A 17 -13.42 1.23 15.19
N PRO A 18 -12.60 1.07 16.24
CA PRO A 18 -11.74 -0.10 16.38
C PRO A 18 -12.49 -1.43 16.30
N GLU A 19 -13.74 -1.51 16.77
CA GLU A 19 -14.52 -2.76 16.75
C GLU A 19 -14.93 -3.20 15.34
N PHE A 20 -14.65 -2.38 14.32
CA PHE A 20 -14.78 -2.80 12.93
C PHE A 20 -13.58 -3.62 12.45
N LEU A 21 -12.49 -3.67 13.21
CA LEU A 21 -11.40 -4.62 13.06
C LEU A 21 -11.64 -5.78 14.04
N ASP A 22 -12.43 -6.75 13.61
CA ASP A 22 -12.83 -7.90 14.43
C ASP A 22 -11.80 -9.03 14.24
N PHE A 23 -11.06 -9.37 15.29
CA PHE A 23 -9.96 -10.34 15.26
C PHE A 23 -10.42 -11.81 15.14
N ASP A 24 -11.72 -12.07 15.09
CA ASP A 24 -12.27 -13.40 14.82
C ASP A 24 -12.88 -13.45 13.39
N ARG A 25 -13.50 -12.35 12.95
CA ARG A 25 -14.34 -12.30 11.73
C ARG A 25 -13.73 -11.51 10.58
N GLY A 26 -12.81 -10.59 10.87
CA GLY A 26 -12.12 -9.74 9.92
C GLY A 26 -12.57 -8.28 9.97
N ILE A 27 -12.41 -7.57 8.87
CA ILE A 27 -12.77 -6.16 8.73
C ILE A 27 -14.26 -6.04 8.40
N ARG A 28 -15.03 -5.42 9.30
CA ARG A 28 -16.43 -5.09 9.06
C ARG A 28 -16.55 -4.01 7.99
N VAL A 29 -17.33 -4.29 6.95
CA VAL A 29 -17.56 -3.38 5.81
C VAL A 29 -19.05 -3.23 5.45
N GLY A 30 -19.89 -4.16 5.89
CA GLY A 30 -21.33 -4.14 5.66
C GLY A 30 -22.12 -3.58 6.86
N ASN A 31 -23.34 -3.10 6.58
CA ASN A 31 -24.23 -2.48 7.58
C ASN A 31 -23.57 -1.31 8.32
N LEU A 32 -22.80 -0.50 7.57
CA LEU A 32 -22.10 0.69 8.01
C LEU A 32 -22.49 1.87 7.10
N LYS A 33 -22.48 3.08 7.64
CA LYS A 33 -22.60 4.33 6.86
C LYS A 33 -21.27 4.64 6.16
N ASP A 34 -21.29 5.50 5.14
CA ASP A 34 -20.09 5.79 4.35
C ASP A 34 -18.93 6.35 5.17
N HIS A 35 -19.22 7.18 6.17
CA HIS A 35 -18.22 7.75 7.09
C HIS A 35 -17.71 6.74 8.14
N GLU A 36 -18.30 5.54 8.21
CA GLU A 36 -17.86 4.43 9.06
C GLU A 36 -17.08 3.37 8.27
N ARG A 37 -17.17 3.37 6.93
CA ARG A 37 -16.56 2.34 6.07
C ARG A 37 -15.10 2.66 5.77
N ILE A 38 -14.19 1.84 6.27
CA ILE A 38 -12.75 1.94 5.99
C ILE A 38 -12.42 1.98 4.49
N THR A 39 -13.15 1.24 3.65
CA THR A 39 -12.99 1.24 2.20
C THR A 39 -13.23 2.62 1.59
N ARG A 40 -14.26 3.34 2.06
CA ARG A 40 -14.62 4.67 1.55
C ARG A 40 -13.67 5.73 2.10
N ILE A 41 -13.40 5.69 3.40
CA ILE A 41 -12.55 6.65 4.10
C ILE A 41 -11.13 6.61 3.54
N LEU A 42 -10.49 5.42 3.51
CA LEU A 42 -9.13 5.29 2.99
C LEU A 42 -9.05 5.64 1.52
N LYS A 43 -10.00 5.18 0.69
CA LYS A 43 -9.99 5.53 -0.73
C LYS A 43 -10.01 7.05 -0.93
N LEU A 44 -10.93 7.76 -0.28
CA LEU A 44 -11.02 9.22 -0.41
C LEU A 44 -9.75 9.92 0.07
N ALA A 45 -9.20 9.51 1.22
CA ALA A 45 -7.97 10.10 1.76
C ALA A 45 -6.75 9.83 0.87
N LEU A 46 -6.65 8.62 0.28
CA LEU A 46 -5.58 8.27 -0.67
C LEU A 46 -5.72 9.08 -1.97
N GLU A 47 -6.92 9.18 -2.53
CA GLU A 47 -7.18 9.94 -3.76
C GLU A 47 -6.89 11.43 -3.58
N ALA A 48 -7.31 12.00 -2.44
CA ALA A 48 -7.04 13.39 -2.11
C ALA A 48 -5.56 13.64 -1.81
N GLY A 49 -4.90 12.73 -1.09
CA GLY A 49 -3.48 12.82 -0.76
C GLY A 49 -2.57 12.63 -1.97
N CYS A 50 -2.90 11.75 -2.92
CA CYS A 50 -2.07 11.50 -4.10
C CYS A 50 -2.46 12.35 -5.31
N GLY A 51 -3.69 12.87 -5.35
CA GLY A 51 -4.23 13.56 -6.51
C GLY A 51 -4.46 12.63 -7.71
N GLU A 52 -4.71 11.34 -7.47
CA GLU A 52 -5.05 10.37 -8.53
C GLU A 52 -6.07 9.32 -8.05
N PRO A 53 -6.89 8.74 -8.94
CA PRO A 53 -7.94 7.79 -8.56
C PRO A 53 -7.43 6.42 -8.14
N PHE A 54 -7.97 5.84 -7.06
CA PHE A 54 -7.62 4.49 -6.61
C PHE A 54 -8.70 3.46 -6.97
N VAL A 55 -8.28 2.26 -7.33
CA VAL A 55 -9.17 1.09 -7.45
C VAL A 55 -9.17 0.34 -6.11
N THR A 56 -10.34 -0.12 -5.67
CA THR A 56 -10.49 -0.95 -4.47
C THR A 56 -10.67 -2.41 -4.84
N GLU A 57 -9.92 -3.29 -4.19
CA GLU A 57 -10.01 -4.74 -4.29
C GLU A 57 -10.32 -5.37 -2.93
N ARG A 58 -10.78 -6.61 -2.94
CA ARG A 58 -11.16 -7.31 -1.72
C ARG A 58 -10.94 -8.81 -1.81
N TRP A 59 -10.70 -9.41 -0.65
CA TRP A 59 -10.87 -10.83 -0.43
C TRP A 59 -11.69 -11.05 0.86
N GLY A 60 -12.77 -11.82 0.73
CA GLY A 60 -13.79 -12.02 1.77
C GLY A 60 -15.20 -12.11 1.21
N ARG A 61 -16.19 -12.31 2.09
CA ARG A 61 -17.61 -12.47 1.70
C ARG A 61 -18.54 -11.82 2.72
N GLY A 62 -19.69 -11.34 2.24
CA GLY A 62 -20.71 -10.73 3.10
C GLY A 62 -20.22 -9.44 3.75
N VAL A 63 -20.57 -9.26 5.03
CA VAL A 63 -20.36 -8.01 5.79
C VAL A 63 -18.98 -7.90 6.44
N PHE A 64 -18.17 -8.98 6.41
CA PHE A 64 -16.78 -9.00 6.90
C PHE A 64 -15.83 -9.46 5.80
N TRP A 65 -14.78 -8.68 5.55
CA TRP A 65 -13.72 -9.05 4.60
C TRP A 65 -12.41 -9.26 5.34
N ARG A 66 -11.54 -10.14 4.83
CA ARG A 66 -10.24 -10.43 5.48
C ARG A 66 -9.14 -9.49 5.00
N TRP A 67 -9.24 -9.02 3.76
CA TRP A 67 -8.21 -8.22 3.11
C TRP A 67 -8.85 -7.21 2.14
N ILE A 68 -8.33 -5.99 2.13
CA ILE A 68 -8.75 -4.89 1.27
C ILE A 68 -7.51 -4.29 0.62
N GLY A 69 -7.53 -4.14 -0.70
CA GLY A 69 -6.44 -3.54 -1.48
C GLY A 69 -6.85 -2.22 -2.10
N PHE A 70 -5.89 -1.30 -2.21
CA PHE A 70 -5.99 -0.03 -2.91
C PHE A 70 -4.80 0.10 -3.86
N LEU A 71 -5.06 0.27 -5.14
CA LEU A 71 -4.03 0.42 -6.16
C LEU A 71 -4.25 1.67 -7.00
N PRO A 72 -3.16 2.37 -7.39
CA PRO A 72 -3.28 3.51 -8.27
C PRO A 72 -3.86 3.14 -9.62
N ARG A 73 -4.91 3.85 -10.06
CA ARG A 73 -5.53 3.57 -11.38
C ARG A 73 -4.54 3.83 -12.49
N ALA A 74 -3.75 4.90 -12.39
CA ALA A 74 -2.74 5.23 -13.39
C ALA A 74 -1.72 4.10 -13.57
N ASN A 75 -1.27 3.48 -12.48
CA ASN A 75 -0.33 2.35 -12.55
C ASN A 75 -0.97 1.13 -13.21
N ARG A 76 -2.22 0.80 -12.87
CA ARG A 76 -2.95 -0.31 -13.50
C ARG A 76 -3.12 -0.10 -15.01
N THR A 77 -3.47 1.12 -15.43
CA THR A 77 -3.66 1.44 -16.85
C THR A 77 -2.33 1.45 -17.63
N ALA A 78 -1.20 1.67 -16.97
CA ALA A 78 0.13 1.59 -17.58
C ALA A 78 0.60 0.15 -17.89
N MET A 79 -0.18 -0.87 -17.50
CA MET A 79 0.06 -2.28 -17.82
C MET A 79 -0.95 -2.77 -18.87
N PRO A 80 -0.77 -2.47 -20.16
CA PRO A 80 -1.79 -2.70 -21.18
C PRO A 80 -2.17 -4.17 -21.38
N LEU A 81 -1.26 -5.12 -21.12
CA LEU A 81 -1.53 -6.56 -21.27
C LEU A 81 -2.40 -7.08 -20.13
N SER A 82 -2.29 -6.49 -18.93
CA SER A 82 -2.91 -6.99 -17.71
C SER A 82 -3.84 -6.00 -17.01
N SER A 83 -4.10 -4.82 -17.58
CA SER A 83 -4.96 -3.79 -16.99
C SER A 83 -6.40 -4.22 -16.73
N HIS A 84 -6.88 -5.32 -17.34
CA HIS A 84 -8.19 -5.90 -17.07
C HIS A 84 -8.23 -6.72 -15.76
N VAL A 85 -7.07 -7.15 -15.26
CA VAL A 85 -6.92 -7.77 -13.94
C VAL A 85 -6.23 -6.82 -12.97
N SER A 86 -6.19 -7.24 -11.71
CA SER A 86 -5.90 -6.36 -10.59
C SER A 86 -4.75 -6.93 -9.74
N PHE A 87 -4.65 -8.26 -9.68
CA PHE A 87 -3.56 -9.01 -9.04
C PHE A 87 -2.15 -8.63 -9.52
N GLY A 88 -1.95 -8.25 -10.78
CA GLY A 88 -0.62 -7.86 -11.32
C GLY A 88 -0.05 -6.53 -10.81
N CYS A 89 -0.86 -5.73 -10.09
CA CYS A 89 -0.46 -4.42 -9.56
C CYS A 89 0.13 -4.52 -8.14
N SER A 90 1.07 -3.64 -7.85
CA SER A 90 1.44 -3.23 -6.49
C SER A 90 0.27 -2.51 -5.83
N LYS A 91 -0.03 -2.85 -4.58
CA LYS A 91 -1.22 -2.37 -3.85
C LYS A 91 -0.83 -1.99 -2.44
N PHE A 92 -1.42 -0.92 -1.92
CA PHE A 92 -1.54 -0.73 -0.49
C PHE A 92 -2.66 -1.62 0.03
N PHE A 93 -2.53 -2.23 1.20
CA PHE A 93 -3.54 -3.11 1.75
C PHE A 93 -3.74 -2.91 3.25
N VAL A 94 -4.93 -3.30 3.69
CA VAL A 94 -5.26 -3.54 5.08
C VAL A 94 -5.87 -4.92 5.23
N ALA A 95 -5.52 -5.65 6.27
CA ALA A 95 -6.01 -7.00 6.52
C ALA A 95 -6.10 -7.30 8.00
N VAL A 96 -7.00 -8.19 8.39
CA VAL A 96 -7.02 -8.78 9.73
C VAL A 96 -6.65 -10.25 9.58
N ASP A 97 -5.52 -10.60 10.18
CA ASP A 97 -5.08 -11.99 10.35
C ASP A 97 -5.63 -12.50 11.68
N THR A 98 -6.54 -13.47 11.62
CA THR A 98 -7.24 -13.97 12.80
C THR A 98 -6.56 -15.13 13.49
N GLU A 99 -5.58 -15.74 12.82
CA GLU A 99 -4.75 -16.77 13.45
C GLU A 99 -3.69 -16.09 14.31
N GLU A 100 -2.98 -15.12 13.74
CA GLU A 100 -1.95 -14.35 14.45
C GLU A 100 -2.53 -13.22 15.31
N ARG A 101 -3.86 -12.96 15.21
CA ARG A 101 -4.57 -11.86 15.88
C ARG A 101 -3.90 -10.50 15.68
N VAL A 102 -3.56 -10.18 14.42
CA VAL A 102 -2.94 -8.90 14.05
C VAL A 102 -3.70 -8.19 12.94
N PHE A 103 -3.79 -6.87 13.06
CA PHE A 103 -4.20 -6.01 11.96
C PHE A 103 -2.96 -5.60 11.17
N GLN A 104 -2.92 -5.98 9.89
CA GLN A 104 -1.81 -5.71 8.99
C GLN A 104 -2.15 -4.50 8.13
N CYS A 105 -1.26 -3.52 8.10
CA CYS A 105 -1.32 -2.40 7.17
C CYS A 105 -0.03 -2.36 6.35
N GLY A 106 -0.12 -2.47 5.03
CA GLY A 106 1.06 -2.82 4.24
C GLY A 106 0.95 -2.55 2.75
N MET A 107 1.96 -3.03 2.01
CA MET A 107 1.89 -3.13 0.55
C MET A 107 2.13 -4.57 0.11
N GLN A 108 1.51 -4.95 -1.01
CA GLN A 108 1.61 -6.27 -1.61
C GLN A 108 1.91 -6.17 -3.11
N VAL A 109 2.82 -7.04 -3.58
CA VAL A 109 3.06 -7.30 -5.01
C VAL A 109 2.96 -8.80 -5.23
N GLU A 110 2.25 -9.22 -6.26
CA GLU A 110 1.95 -10.62 -6.54
C GLU A 110 2.56 -11.06 -7.86
N ARG A 111 3.02 -12.31 -7.91
CA ARG A 111 3.50 -12.96 -9.13
C ARG A 111 2.37 -13.64 -9.90
N GLY A 112 1.33 -14.13 -9.22
CA GLY A 112 0.40 -15.09 -9.82
C GLY A 112 1.09 -16.40 -10.20
N TYR A 113 0.53 -17.10 -11.19
CA TYR A 113 1.04 -18.39 -11.66
C TYR A 113 1.98 -18.20 -12.85
N VAL A 114 3.14 -18.87 -12.85
CA VAL A 114 3.96 -19.00 -14.07
C VAL A 114 3.34 -20.03 -15.01
N ARG A 115 2.81 -21.11 -14.45
CA ARG A 115 2.06 -22.17 -15.12
C ARG A 115 0.62 -22.16 -14.58
N ALA A 116 -0.23 -21.31 -15.17
CA ALA A 116 -1.62 -21.16 -14.77
C ALA A 116 -2.47 -22.40 -15.11
N PRO A 117 -3.48 -22.72 -14.30
CA PRO A 117 -4.49 -23.72 -14.64
C PRO A 117 -5.31 -23.29 -15.88
N ARG A 118 -5.87 -24.26 -16.60
CA ARG A 118 -6.55 -24.02 -17.89
C ARG A 118 -7.82 -23.19 -17.73
N GLU A 119 -8.53 -23.41 -16.64
CA GLU A 119 -9.78 -22.76 -16.27
C GLU A 119 -9.59 -21.30 -15.81
N TYR A 120 -8.35 -20.87 -15.51
CA TYR A 120 -8.09 -19.55 -14.96
C TYR A 120 -6.86 -18.88 -15.57
N HIS A 121 -6.76 -18.86 -16.90
CA HIS A 121 -5.58 -18.34 -17.61
C HIS A 121 -5.18 -16.90 -17.25
N GLN A 122 -6.12 -16.05 -16.83
CA GLN A 122 -5.86 -14.65 -16.47
C GLN A 122 -4.94 -14.48 -15.24
N CYS A 123 -4.77 -15.52 -14.40
CA CYS A 123 -3.81 -15.48 -13.29
C CYS A 123 -2.36 -15.74 -13.71
N ARG A 124 -2.10 -15.97 -14.99
CA ARG A 124 -0.76 -16.17 -15.50
C ARG A 124 0.04 -14.88 -15.39
N LEU A 125 1.23 -14.95 -14.81
CA LEU A 125 2.19 -13.85 -14.74
C LEU A 125 2.39 -13.25 -16.14
N ALA A 126 1.99 -11.99 -16.32
CA ALA A 126 2.20 -11.27 -17.56
C ALA A 126 3.46 -10.39 -17.49
N ALA A 127 4.04 -10.13 -18.67
CA ALA A 127 5.34 -9.45 -18.79
C ALA A 127 5.35 -8.01 -18.25
N ASP A 128 4.17 -7.39 -18.14
CA ASP A 128 4.01 -6.04 -17.63
C ASP A 128 3.69 -5.97 -16.14
N TRP A 129 3.61 -7.08 -15.40
CA TRP A 129 3.28 -7.03 -13.96
C TRP A 129 4.36 -6.33 -13.13
N ASP A 130 3.93 -5.63 -12.07
CA ASP A 130 4.82 -4.95 -11.12
C ASP A 130 5.79 -5.91 -10.42
N TRP A 131 5.44 -7.21 -10.37
CA TRP A 131 6.33 -8.28 -9.92
C TRP A 131 7.72 -8.22 -10.56
N HIS A 132 7.80 -8.01 -11.87
CA HIS A 132 9.07 -7.96 -12.57
C HIS A 132 9.91 -6.75 -12.13
N ARG A 133 9.26 -5.65 -11.74
CA ARG A 133 9.94 -4.45 -11.23
C ARG A 133 10.46 -4.71 -9.81
N LEU A 134 9.67 -5.33 -8.94
CA LEU A 134 10.11 -5.79 -7.62
C LEU A 134 11.37 -6.65 -7.71
N VAL A 135 11.33 -7.74 -8.48
CA VAL A 135 12.45 -8.69 -8.58
C VAL A 135 13.73 -8.01 -9.09
N ARG A 136 13.61 -7.06 -10.03
CA ARG A 136 14.77 -6.29 -10.52
C ARG A 136 15.44 -5.45 -9.44
N GLN A 137 14.70 -5.00 -8.43
CA GLN A 137 15.21 -4.16 -7.34
C GLN A 137 15.89 -4.96 -6.22
N LEU A 138 15.70 -6.28 -6.16
CA LEU A 138 16.29 -7.15 -5.14
C LEU A 138 17.78 -7.43 -5.43
N ARG A 139 18.61 -6.40 -5.23
CA ARG A 139 20.05 -6.41 -5.41
C ARG A 139 20.72 -5.66 -4.27
N SER A 140 21.96 -6.00 -3.97
CA SER A 140 22.76 -5.28 -2.97
C SER A 140 22.96 -3.82 -3.38
N GLY A 141 22.90 -2.90 -2.43
CA GLY A 141 23.06 -1.46 -2.63
C GLY A 141 21.88 -0.77 -3.33
N SER A 142 20.78 -1.48 -3.61
CA SER A 142 19.65 -0.88 -4.30
C SER A 142 18.85 0.07 -3.39
N PRO A 143 18.08 1.02 -3.97
CA PRO A 143 17.13 1.81 -3.19
C PRO A 143 16.14 0.94 -2.41
N MET A 144 15.72 -0.21 -2.97
CA MET A 144 14.85 -1.17 -2.29
C MET A 144 15.50 -1.72 -1.03
N GLU A 145 16.76 -2.13 -1.08
CA GLU A 145 17.48 -2.60 0.12
C GLU A 145 17.51 -1.53 1.20
N LYS A 146 17.82 -0.28 0.84
CA LYS A 146 17.86 0.85 1.78
C LYS A 146 16.51 1.02 2.49
N HIS A 147 15.41 1.01 1.74
CA HIS A 147 14.08 1.17 2.32
C HIS A 147 13.65 -0.04 3.16
N LEU A 148 13.88 -1.27 2.69
CA LEU A 148 13.54 -2.48 3.44
C LEU A 148 14.34 -2.57 4.75
N ARG A 149 15.64 -2.25 4.73
CA ARG A 149 16.46 -2.20 5.95
C ARG A 149 15.94 -1.17 6.94
N ARG A 150 15.56 0.02 6.47
CA ARG A 150 14.96 1.04 7.33
C ARG A 150 13.67 0.53 7.96
N LEU A 151 12.71 0.11 7.14
CA LEU A 151 11.37 -0.29 7.58
C LEU A 151 11.43 -1.48 8.55
N VAL A 152 12.17 -2.53 8.19
CA VAL A 152 12.19 -3.78 8.99
C VAL A 152 13.14 -3.72 10.18
N LEU A 153 14.33 -3.14 10.02
CA LEU A 153 15.34 -3.17 11.11
C LEU A 153 15.13 -2.07 12.14
N ARG A 154 14.46 -0.97 11.77
CA ARG A 154 14.33 0.24 12.61
C ARG A 154 12.89 0.61 12.94
N GLU A 155 11.96 0.41 12.01
CA GLU A 155 10.59 0.95 12.12
C GLU A 155 9.53 -0.14 12.39
N GLY A 156 9.94 -1.38 12.67
CA GLY A 156 9.04 -2.44 13.15
C GLY A 156 8.24 -3.18 12.08
N PHE A 157 8.46 -2.90 10.79
CA PHE A 157 7.78 -3.61 9.71
C PHE A 157 8.21 -5.08 9.63
N LEU A 158 7.30 -5.92 9.16
CA LEU A 158 7.52 -7.33 8.83
C LEU A 158 7.35 -7.55 7.33
N CYS A 159 7.96 -8.60 6.79
CA CYS A 159 7.69 -9.03 5.43
C CYS A 159 7.25 -10.50 5.37
N HIS A 160 6.42 -10.80 4.37
CA HIS A 160 6.18 -12.16 3.88
C HIS A 160 6.68 -12.28 2.44
N ALA A 161 7.31 -13.40 2.12
CA ALA A 161 7.82 -13.68 0.79
C ALA A 161 7.67 -15.17 0.45
N GLY A 162 7.27 -15.47 -0.78
CA GLY A 162 7.22 -16.84 -1.29
C GLY A 162 5.83 -17.23 -1.79
N SER A 163 5.53 -18.53 -1.73
CA SER A 163 4.22 -19.06 -2.13
C SER A 163 3.13 -18.68 -1.12
N TRP A 164 1.93 -18.38 -1.59
CA TRP A 164 0.75 -18.20 -0.74
C TRP A 164 0.02 -19.51 -0.41
N GLU A 165 0.37 -20.59 -1.11
CA GLU A 165 -0.22 -21.93 -0.97
C GLU A 165 0.61 -22.85 -0.06
N GLU A 166 1.86 -22.47 0.22
CA GLU A 166 2.77 -23.16 1.14
C GLU A 166 3.18 -22.21 2.28
N GLU A 167 4.07 -22.68 3.16
CA GLU A 167 4.61 -21.87 4.23
C GLU A 167 5.36 -20.64 3.67
N ARG A 168 4.93 -19.46 4.14
CA ARG A 168 5.50 -18.17 3.73
C ARG A 168 6.76 -17.90 4.53
N CYS A 169 7.79 -17.40 3.87
CA CYS A 169 8.98 -16.93 4.58
C CYS A 169 8.64 -15.63 5.32
N ARG A 170 8.54 -15.70 6.65
CA ARG A 170 8.39 -14.54 7.54
C ARG A 170 9.75 -13.90 7.82
N ILE A 171 9.85 -12.62 7.48
CA ILE A 171 11.08 -11.84 7.64
C ILE A 171 10.81 -10.77 8.70
N ALA A 172 11.63 -10.77 9.74
CA ALA A 172 11.59 -9.82 10.82
C ALA A 172 13.00 -9.26 11.06
N LYS A 173 13.13 -8.29 11.97
CA LYS A 173 14.43 -7.66 12.33
C LYS A 173 15.56 -8.66 12.57
N LYS A 174 15.29 -9.76 13.28
CA LYS A 174 16.28 -10.80 13.64
C LYS A 174 16.66 -11.71 12.47
N SER A 175 15.83 -11.78 11.43
CA SER A 175 15.98 -12.70 10.30
C SER A 175 16.09 -11.98 8.95
N PHE A 176 16.44 -10.68 8.94
CA PHE A 176 16.47 -9.89 7.72
C PHE A 176 17.55 -10.40 6.76
N PRO A 177 17.17 -10.91 5.57
CA PRO A 177 18.10 -11.55 4.66
C PRO A 177 18.84 -10.52 3.79
N ALA A 178 19.97 -10.94 3.20
CA ALA A 178 20.52 -10.24 2.05
C ALA A 178 19.53 -10.25 0.87
N MET A 179 19.53 -9.21 0.04
CA MET A 179 18.58 -9.11 -1.10
C MET A 179 18.66 -10.29 -2.07
N ALA A 180 19.85 -10.86 -2.28
CA ALA A 180 20.02 -12.06 -3.11
C ALA A 180 19.31 -13.29 -2.51
N ALA A 181 19.29 -13.42 -1.18
CA ALA A 181 18.57 -14.50 -0.51
C ALA A 181 17.05 -14.29 -0.59
N LEU A 182 16.57 -13.05 -0.37
CA LEU A 182 15.15 -12.71 -0.58
C LEU A 182 14.70 -13.01 -2.02
N ARG A 183 15.51 -12.63 -3.01
CA ARG A 183 15.22 -12.97 -4.41
C ARG A 183 15.14 -14.47 -4.64
N ARG A 184 16.08 -15.26 -4.11
CA ARG A 184 16.04 -16.73 -4.20
C ARG A 184 14.77 -17.31 -3.58
N THR A 185 14.31 -16.78 -2.44
CA THR A 185 13.04 -17.20 -1.82
C THR A 185 11.86 -16.97 -2.76
N LEU A 186 11.79 -15.82 -3.43
CA LEU A 186 10.74 -15.52 -4.40
C LEU A 186 10.83 -16.38 -5.67
N ASP A 187 12.05 -16.60 -6.19
CA ASP A 187 12.32 -17.40 -7.39
C ASP A 187 12.05 -18.90 -7.15
N ALA A 188 12.20 -19.37 -5.90
CA ALA A 188 11.93 -20.77 -5.51
C ALA A 188 10.44 -21.11 -5.43
N ALA A 189 9.55 -20.11 -5.43
CA ALA A 189 8.11 -20.37 -5.33
C ALA A 189 7.61 -21.20 -6.53
N PRO A 190 6.91 -22.34 -6.31
CA PRO A 190 6.53 -23.24 -7.38
C PRO A 190 5.81 -22.55 -8.53
N ALA A 191 6.13 -22.92 -9.77
CA ALA A 191 5.57 -22.27 -10.96
C ALA A 191 4.03 -22.37 -11.04
N ARG A 192 3.46 -23.39 -10.39
CA ARG A 192 2.02 -23.68 -10.33
C ARG A 192 1.36 -23.15 -9.06
N HIS A 193 2.02 -22.34 -8.24
CA HIS A 193 1.39 -21.71 -7.07
C HIS A 193 1.28 -20.21 -7.27
N TRP A 194 0.34 -19.59 -6.56
CA TRP A 194 0.41 -18.16 -6.32
C TRP A 194 1.60 -17.83 -5.42
N ALA A 195 2.28 -16.73 -5.74
CA ALA A 195 3.40 -16.22 -4.95
C ALA A 195 3.34 -14.70 -4.85
N GLY A 196 4.00 -14.14 -3.85
CA GLY A 196 4.07 -12.70 -3.69
C GLY A 196 5.06 -12.24 -2.63
N PHE A 197 5.08 -10.93 -2.46
CA PHE A 197 5.83 -10.23 -1.44
C PHE A 197 4.89 -9.24 -0.75
N GLN A 198 4.92 -9.24 0.58
CA GLN A 198 4.26 -8.26 1.42
C GLN A 198 5.29 -7.60 2.33
N ILE A 199 5.12 -6.31 2.58
CA ILE A 199 5.74 -5.62 3.72
C ILE A 199 4.64 -4.84 4.44
N TYR A 200 4.54 -4.99 5.75
CA TYR A 200 3.45 -4.44 6.54
C TYR A 200 3.90 -4.07 7.96
N TYR A 201 3.21 -3.11 8.55
CA TYR A 201 3.28 -2.84 9.97
C TYR A 201 2.21 -3.68 10.69
N PRO A 202 2.58 -4.51 11.68
CA PRO A 202 1.62 -5.28 12.47
C PRO A 202 1.09 -4.42 13.63
N PHE A 203 -0.21 -4.19 13.69
CA PHE A 203 -0.89 -3.68 14.87
C PHE A 203 -1.46 -4.86 15.65
N SER A 204 -1.11 -4.94 16.94
CA SER A 204 -1.70 -5.90 17.87
C SER A 204 -3.17 -5.55 18.16
N GLU A 205 -3.92 -6.54 18.63
CA GLU A 205 -5.29 -6.33 19.11
C GLU A 205 -5.38 -5.30 20.23
N GLU A 206 -4.40 -5.27 21.14
CA GLU A 206 -4.33 -4.29 22.22
C GLU A 206 -4.13 -2.86 21.68
N GLU A 207 -3.19 -2.66 20.76
CA GLU A 207 -2.97 -1.35 20.12
C GLU A 207 -4.21 -0.87 19.37
N VAL A 208 -4.91 -1.77 18.68
CA VAL A 208 -6.16 -1.46 18.00
C VAL A 208 -7.24 -1.06 19.01
N GLY A 209 -7.43 -1.84 20.07
CA GLY A 209 -8.44 -1.58 21.10
C GLY A 209 -8.19 -0.31 21.92
N ALA A 210 -6.93 0.10 22.06
CA ALA A 210 -6.54 1.33 22.76
C ALA A 210 -6.64 2.60 21.89
N SER A 211 -6.85 2.46 20.58
CA SER A 211 -6.90 3.59 19.63
C SER A 211 -8.32 4.10 19.41
N THR A 212 -8.46 5.36 18.97
CA THR A 212 -9.73 5.81 18.38
C THR A 212 -9.80 5.47 16.89
N GLY A 213 -10.99 5.53 16.30
CA GLY A 213 -11.16 5.38 14.86
C GLY A 213 -10.33 6.34 14.02
N PRO A 214 -10.37 7.66 14.29
CA PRO A 214 -9.51 8.64 13.63
C PRO A 214 -8.00 8.32 13.75
N ASP A 215 -7.54 7.90 14.94
CA ASP A 215 -6.12 7.54 15.15
C ASP A 215 -5.72 6.36 14.27
N LEU A 216 -6.57 5.33 14.16
CA LEU A 216 -6.33 4.18 13.28
C LEU A 216 -6.24 4.59 11.80
N ILE A 217 -7.14 5.47 11.34
CA ILE A 217 -7.10 5.95 9.96
C ILE A 217 -5.83 6.78 9.70
N GLU A 218 -5.45 7.64 10.64
CA GLU A 218 -4.20 8.41 10.54
C GLU A 218 -2.97 7.50 10.50
N ALA A 219 -2.94 6.47 11.36
CA ALA A 219 -1.87 5.47 11.39
C ALA A 219 -1.78 4.70 10.06
N MET A 220 -2.91 4.25 9.49
CA MET A 220 -2.91 3.58 8.18
C MET A 220 -2.35 4.48 7.07
N LEU A 221 -2.70 5.76 7.06
CA LEU A 221 -2.18 6.71 6.08
C LEU A 221 -0.70 7.04 6.32
N ALA A 222 -0.24 7.05 7.57
CA ALA A 222 1.18 7.15 7.90
C ALA A 222 1.96 5.95 7.34
N VAL A 223 1.46 4.73 7.55
CA VAL A 223 2.04 3.51 6.97
C VAL A 223 2.08 3.58 5.45
N PHE A 224 1.02 4.05 4.80
CA PHE A 224 1.02 4.28 3.34
C PHE A 224 2.13 5.24 2.89
N ARG A 225 2.31 6.37 3.58
CA ARG A 225 3.38 7.33 3.27
C ARG A 225 4.76 6.70 3.40
N GLU A 226 4.99 5.91 4.45
CA GLU A 226 6.27 5.22 4.67
C GLU A 226 6.56 4.14 3.61
N LEU A 227 5.52 3.50 3.08
CA LEU A 227 5.62 2.47 2.05
C LEU A 227 5.67 3.02 0.63
N THR A 228 5.24 4.26 0.41
CA THR A 228 5.19 4.89 -0.92
C THR A 228 6.52 4.79 -1.70
N PRO A 229 7.71 5.01 -1.10
CA PRO A 229 8.97 4.80 -1.81
C PRO A 229 9.19 3.36 -2.29
N VAL A 230 8.82 2.35 -1.49
CA VAL A 230 8.92 0.93 -1.84
C VAL A 230 7.93 0.59 -2.95
N MET A 231 6.69 1.07 -2.83
CA MET A 231 5.65 0.91 -3.83
C MET A 231 6.08 1.49 -5.18
N ASN A 232 6.62 2.71 -5.19
CA ASN A 232 7.11 3.39 -6.39
C ASN A 232 8.27 2.68 -7.11
N LEU A 233 9.06 1.89 -6.39
CA LEU A 233 10.11 1.05 -6.99
C LEU A 233 9.53 -0.16 -7.73
N CYS A 234 8.31 -0.58 -7.37
CA CYS A 234 7.60 -1.68 -7.98
C CYS A 234 6.63 -1.24 -9.09
N MET A 235 6.20 0.02 -9.11
CA MET A 235 5.19 0.53 -10.04
C MET A 235 5.79 1.05 -11.35
N HIS A 236 4.98 1.04 -12.42
CA HIS A 236 5.24 1.74 -13.69
C HIS A 236 5.01 3.24 -13.57
N VAL A 237 3.94 3.65 -12.88
CA VAL A 237 3.61 5.05 -12.63
C VAL A 237 3.81 5.33 -11.15
N LYS A 238 4.70 6.28 -10.84
CA LYS A 238 4.97 6.68 -9.46
C LYS A 238 3.84 7.57 -8.95
N ILE A 239 3.51 7.37 -7.69
CA ILE A 239 2.62 8.24 -6.92
C ILE A 239 3.45 9.12 -5.97
N ALA A 240 2.92 10.30 -5.65
CA ALA A 240 3.50 11.18 -4.66
C ALA A 240 2.41 11.66 -3.73
N TRP A 241 2.69 11.69 -2.43
CA TRP A 241 1.80 12.32 -1.46
C TRP A 241 1.94 13.83 -1.57
N ARG A 242 0.89 14.49 -2.04
CA ARG A 242 0.76 15.95 -2.08
C ARG A 242 0.22 16.39 -0.73
N ASN A 243 0.92 17.30 -0.07
CA ASN A 243 0.41 17.90 1.15
C ASN A 243 -0.64 18.95 0.76
N PRO A 244 -1.95 18.75 1.03
CA PRO A 244 -2.97 19.71 0.60
C PRO A 244 -2.80 21.09 1.26
N ALA A 245 -2.04 21.19 2.34
CA ALA A 245 -1.73 22.44 3.03
C ALA A 245 -0.72 23.36 2.29
N ILE A 246 -0.11 22.92 1.17
CA ILE A 246 0.92 23.69 0.45
C ILE A 246 0.45 24.15 -0.95
N SER A 247 -0.80 23.88 -1.34
CA SER A 247 -1.32 24.28 -2.66
C SER A 247 -2.07 25.62 -2.72
N SER A 248 -1.81 26.55 -1.78
CA SER A 248 -2.28 27.94 -1.91
C SER A 248 -1.25 28.92 -1.33
N GLY A 249 -0.38 29.45 -2.19
CA GLY A 249 0.64 30.42 -1.79
C GLY A 249 1.41 31.02 -2.96
N SER A 250 0.82 32.06 -3.56
CA SER A 250 1.43 33.16 -4.33
C SER A 250 2.17 32.86 -5.65
N GLU A 251 1.44 32.98 -6.77
CA GLU A 251 1.94 33.79 -7.90
C GLU A 251 1.83 35.26 -7.47
N GLY A 252 2.87 35.73 -6.79
CA GLY A 252 3.09 37.15 -6.58
C GLY A 252 3.62 37.74 -7.88
N HIS A 253 2.73 38.29 -8.70
CA HIS A 253 3.06 39.18 -9.80
C HIS A 253 3.93 40.33 -9.25
N CYS A 254 5.22 40.29 -9.54
CA CYS A 254 6.16 41.38 -9.29
C CYS A 254 6.06 42.33 -10.50
N PRO A 255 5.54 43.56 -10.35
CA PRO A 255 5.58 44.52 -11.45
C PRO A 255 7.02 45.03 -11.63
N ASP A 256 7.45 45.01 -12.89
CA ASP A 256 8.71 45.52 -13.41
C ASP A 256 9.22 46.78 -12.70
N ARG A 257 10.43 46.70 -12.15
CA ARG A 257 11.32 47.86 -12.04
C ARG A 257 12.26 47.83 -13.23
N THR A 258 11.84 48.45 -14.32
CA THR A 258 12.77 48.88 -15.36
C THR A 258 13.61 50.04 -14.82
N SER A 259 14.85 49.70 -14.47
CA SER A 259 15.96 50.63 -14.37
C SER A 259 16.26 51.16 -15.77
N SER A 260 15.89 52.40 -16.06
CA SER A 260 16.52 53.17 -17.14
C SER A 260 17.91 53.59 -16.69
N ALA A 261 18.90 53.28 -17.52
CA ALA A 261 20.28 53.67 -17.35
C ALA A 261 20.66 54.65 -18.47
N TRP A 262 21.47 55.65 -18.09
CA TRP A 262 22.42 56.43 -18.91
C TRP A 262 21.97 57.69 -19.69
N HIS A 263 22.64 58.80 -19.32
CA HIS A 263 23.12 59.96 -20.10
C HIS A 263 22.08 60.88 -20.79
N ARG A 264 22.03 62.21 -20.59
CA ARG A 264 23.01 63.27 -20.29
C ARG A 264 22.36 64.37 -19.45
#